data_AF-A0A286XHW2-F1
#
_entry.id   AF-A0A286XHW2-F1
#
_cell.length_a   1.000
_cell.length_b   1.000
_cell.length_c   1.000
_cell.angle_alpha   90.00
_cell.angle_beta   90.00
_cell.angle_gamma   90.00
#
_symmetry.space_group_name_H-M   'P 1'
#
loop_
_entity.id
_entity.type
_entity.pdbx_description
1 polymer ?
#
loop_
_entity_poly.entity_id
_entity_poly.type
_entity_poly.pdbx_seq_one_letter_code
_entity_poly.pdbx_strand_id
1 'polypeptide(L)'
;MKARPGKGAQGAPGKGTEADPATASAGARKTSPLPPQDLGADCRAACWRGPKETGAKETAFVEVVLFESSPSGDYTTYTTGLTGRFSPAGATLSAEGEIVQMHPLGLCNNNDEEDLYEYGWVGVVKLEQPELDPKPCLTVLGKAKRAVQRGATAVIFDVSENPEAIDQLNQGSEDPLKRPVVYVKGADAIKLMNIVNKQKVARARIQHRPPRVSVQAMYP
;
A
#
# COMPACT_ATOMS: atom_id res chain seq x y z
N MET A 1 47.24 -30.35 36.34
CA MET A 1 47.05 -30.04 37.78
C MET A 1 45.71 -29.31 37.95
N LYS A 2 44.82 -29.85 38.81
CA LYS A 2 43.72 -29.22 39.61
C LYS A 2 42.74 -28.25 38.89
N ALA A 3 41.43 -28.22 39.12
CA ALA A 3 40.53 -28.98 39.99
C ALA A 3 39.05 -28.69 39.59
N ARG A 4 38.24 -29.76 39.68
CA ARG A 4 36.81 -29.94 40.02
C ARG A 4 35.67 -28.92 39.72
N PRO A 5 34.41 -29.45 39.61
CA PRO A 5 33.22 -28.78 39.09
C PRO A 5 32.24 -28.27 40.16
N GLY A 6 31.31 -27.39 39.77
CA GLY A 6 30.16 -26.95 40.57
C GLY A 6 28.84 -27.62 40.15
N LYS A 7 28.13 -28.20 41.12
CA LYS A 7 26.78 -28.79 41.07
C LYS A 7 25.75 -27.86 41.71
N GLY A 8 24.47 -28.02 41.32
CA GLY A 8 23.26 -27.70 42.11
C GLY A 8 22.30 -26.74 41.37
N ALA A 9 20.98 -26.89 41.35
CA ALA A 9 20.01 -27.81 41.95
C ALA A 9 18.69 -27.70 41.11
N GLN A 10 18.05 -28.80 40.73
CA GLN A 10 16.76 -29.32 41.23
C GLN A 10 15.60 -28.31 41.42
N GLY A 11 14.50 -28.56 40.68
CA GLY A 11 13.16 -28.02 40.89
C GLY A 11 12.19 -28.56 39.82
N ALA A 12 11.40 -29.58 40.18
CA ALA A 12 10.46 -30.29 39.30
C ALA A 12 8.99 -29.87 39.62
N PRO A 13 7.93 -30.50 39.07
CA PRO A 13 6.87 -29.81 38.33
C PRO A 13 5.51 -29.77 39.05
N GLY A 14 4.64 -28.82 38.69
CA GLY A 14 3.24 -28.79 39.10
C GLY A 14 2.30 -29.15 37.95
N LYS A 15 1.75 -30.37 37.97
CA LYS A 15 0.58 -30.81 37.20
C LYS A 15 -0.67 -30.67 38.08
N GLY A 16 -1.77 -30.17 37.51
CA GLY A 16 -3.12 -30.28 38.08
C GLY A 16 -4.14 -30.41 36.95
N THR A 17 -4.64 -31.62 36.77
CA THR A 17 -5.79 -32.09 35.96
C THR A 17 -7.11 -31.71 36.65
N GLU A 18 -8.10 -31.11 35.99
CA GLU A 18 -9.20 -31.70 35.18
C GLU A 18 -10.45 -32.13 35.99
N ALA A 19 -11.61 -31.66 35.48
CA ALA A 19 -13.01 -32.14 35.57
C ALA A 19 -13.93 -31.86 36.79
N ASP A 20 -14.90 -30.97 36.53
CA ASP A 20 -16.36 -30.98 36.77
C ASP A 20 -17.05 -32.34 37.10
N PRO A 21 -18.27 -32.41 37.71
CA PRO A 21 -19.47 -31.76 37.15
C PRO A 21 -20.66 -31.34 38.07
N ALA A 22 -21.44 -30.41 37.49
CA ALA A 22 -22.92 -30.30 37.44
C ALA A 22 -23.78 -30.39 38.73
N THR A 23 -24.63 -29.36 38.95
CA THR A 23 -26.08 -29.53 39.20
C THR A 23 -26.85 -28.26 38.84
N ALA A 24 -28.02 -28.45 38.25
CA ALA A 24 -28.90 -27.50 37.58
C ALA A 24 -29.79 -26.62 38.49
N SER A 25 -30.22 -25.45 37.97
CA SER A 25 -31.61 -24.93 38.03
C SER A 25 -31.67 -23.62 37.20
N ALA A 26 -32.39 -23.60 36.06
CA ALA A 26 -33.80 -23.26 35.90
C ALA A 26 -34.11 -21.75 35.99
N GLY A 27 -34.40 -21.17 34.81
CA GLY A 27 -35.47 -20.17 34.65
C GLY A 27 -35.12 -18.69 34.79
N ALA A 28 -35.01 -17.99 33.66
CA ALA A 28 -35.67 -16.69 33.44
C ALA A 28 -35.47 -16.22 31.99
N ARG A 29 -36.49 -16.41 31.15
CA ARG A 29 -36.62 -15.67 29.88
C ARG A 29 -36.87 -14.19 30.25
N LYS A 30 -35.88 -13.33 30.04
CA LYS A 30 -36.10 -11.88 30.04
C LYS A 30 -36.59 -11.47 28.66
N THR A 31 -37.90 -11.26 28.56
CA THR A 31 -38.55 -10.56 27.46
C THR A 31 -38.14 -9.10 27.49
N SER A 32 -37.56 -8.62 26.40
CA SER A 32 -37.27 -7.20 26.18
C SER A 32 -38.57 -6.38 26.19
N PRO A 33 -38.65 -5.24 26.89
CA PRO A 33 -39.79 -4.35 26.77
C PRO A 33 -39.72 -3.60 25.43
N LEU A 34 -40.84 -3.54 24.72
CA LEU A 34 -41.05 -2.61 23.62
C LEU A 34 -41.03 -1.16 24.15
N PRO A 35 -40.53 -0.18 23.38
CA PRO A 35 -40.57 1.21 23.79
C PRO A 35 -42.00 1.79 23.69
N PRO A 36 -42.36 2.78 24.54
CA PRO A 36 -43.64 3.47 24.43
C PRO A 36 -43.70 4.31 23.15
N GLN A 37 -44.86 4.29 22.49
CA GLN A 37 -45.19 5.26 21.45
C GLN A 37 -45.71 6.51 22.17
N ASP A 38 -44.90 7.56 22.20
CA ASP A 38 -45.35 8.89 22.61
C ASP A 38 -45.18 9.89 21.46
N LEU A 39 -46.31 10.50 21.12
CA LEU A 39 -46.46 11.57 20.14
C LEU A 39 -46.04 12.87 20.80
N GLY A 40 -44.90 13.44 20.39
CA GLY A 40 -44.45 14.74 20.88
C GLY A 40 -43.27 15.25 20.08
N ALA A 41 -43.45 16.40 19.44
CA ALA A 41 -42.47 17.04 18.58
C ALA A 41 -41.19 17.46 19.32
N ASP A 42 -40.03 17.06 18.81
CA ASP A 42 -38.81 17.89 18.88
C ASP A 42 -37.86 17.52 17.72
N CYS A 43 -37.85 18.34 16.66
CA CYS A 43 -36.87 18.25 15.58
C CYS A 43 -35.54 18.88 16.04
N ARG A 44 -34.77 18.16 16.86
CA ARG A 44 -33.38 18.53 17.16
C ARG A 44 -32.41 17.48 16.66
N ALA A 45 -31.75 17.84 15.57
CA ALA A 45 -30.43 17.37 15.14
C ALA A 45 -30.27 15.84 15.01
N ALA A 46 -31.05 15.23 14.12
CA ALA A 46 -30.53 14.09 13.37
C ALA A 46 -29.47 14.62 12.39
N CYS A 47 -28.24 14.79 12.84
CA CYS A 47 -27.10 14.93 11.94
C CYS A 47 -27.05 13.66 11.10
N TRP A 48 -27.52 13.74 9.85
CA TRP A 48 -27.27 12.74 8.83
C TRP A 48 -25.77 12.46 8.77
N ARG A 49 -25.32 11.34 9.37
CA ARG A 49 -24.11 10.68 8.94
C ARG A 49 -24.47 9.93 7.66
N GLY A 50 -24.45 10.67 6.55
CA GLY A 50 -24.31 10.04 5.24
C GLY A 50 -23.02 9.21 5.19
N PRO A 51 -22.89 8.26 4.25
CA PRO A 51 -21.64 7.55 4.04
C PRO A 51 -20.52 8.56 3.87
N LYS A 52 -19.45 8.42 4.64
CA LYS A 52 -18.21 9.18 4.46
C LYS A 52 -17.74 8.91 3.03
N GLU A 53 -17.87 9.87 2.11
CA GLU A 53 -17.14 9.87 0.85
C GLU A 53 -15.64 10.00 1.15
N THR A 54 -14.99 8.90 1.50
CA THR A 54 -13.52 8.82 1.66
C THR A 54 -12.82 8.52 0.34
N GLY A 55 -13.56 8.20 -0.73
CA GLY A 55 -12.97 7.68 -1.96
C GLY A 55 -12.16 8.68 -2.80
N ALA A 56 -12.56 9.96 -2.84
CA ALA A 56 -11.97 10.91 -3.78
C ALA A 56 -10.57 11.43 -3.39
N LYS A 57 -10.22 11.41 -2.10
CA LYS A 57 -8.92 11.91 -1.60
C LYS A 57 -7.78 10.91 -1.78
N GLU A 58 -8.09 9.66 -2.06
CA GLU A 58 -7.12 8.56 -2.08
C GLU A 58 -6.84 8.05 -3.49
N THR A 59 -7.56 8.49 -4.51
CA THR A 59 -7.31 8.12 -5.90
C THR A 59 -6.01 8.77 -6.39
N ALA A 60 -5.14 7.97 -6.99
CA ALA A 60 -3.95 8.43 -7.69
C ALA A 60 -4.18 8.32 -9.20
N PHE A 61 -4.01 9.43 -9.92
CA PHE A 61 -4.01 9.43 -11.37
C PHE A 61 -2.56 9.31 -11.85
N VAL A 62 -2.26 8.24 -12.58
CA VAL A 62 -0.90 7.95 -13.04
C VAL A 62 -0.89 8.03 -14.56
N GLU A 63 -0.14 8.97 -15.12
CA GLU A 63 0.11 9.07 -16.55
C GLU A 63 1.49 8.51 -16.85
N VAL A 64 1.56 7.53 -17.76
CA VAL A 64 2.84 7.01 -18.27
C VAL A 64 3.09 7.63 -19.64
N VAL A 65 4.16 8.41 -19.73
CA VAL A 65 4.58 9.14 -20.92
C VAL A 65 5.76 8.41 -21.57
N LEU A 66 5.57 8.02 -22.83
CA LEU A 66 6.61 7.46 -23.70
C LEU A 66 7.10 8.53 -24.65
N PHE A 67 8.41 8.52 -24.94
CA PHE A 67 9.04 9.46 -25.88
C PHE A 67 9.64 8.69 -27.05
N GLU A 68 9.26 9.06 -28.26
CA GLU A 68 9.92 8.61 -29.49
C GLU A 68 10.56 9.82 -30.17
N SER A 69 11.89 9.79 -30.32
CA SER A 69 12.62 10.80 -31.08
C SER A 69 12.52 10.50 -32.57
N SER A 70 12.05 11.46 -33.36
CA SER A 70 12.11 11.38 -34.81
C SER A 70 13.52 11.73 -35.33
N PRO A 71 13.90 11.30 -36.54
CA PRO A 71 15.13 11.75 -37.19
C PRO A 71 15.19 13.26 -37.46
N SER A 72 14.06 13.96 -37.44
CA SER A 72 14.00 15.43 -37.54
C SER A 72 14.38 16.14 -36.25
N GLY A 73 14.51 15.41 -35.13
CA GLY A 73 14.78 15.97 -33.80
C GLY A 73 13.51 16.34 -33.02
N ASP A 74 12.33 16.05 -33.57
CA ASP A 74 11.06 16.23 -32.87
C ASP A 74 10.78 15.03 -31.95
N TYR A 75 10.07 15.26 -30.84
CA TYR A 75 9.65 14.20 -29.93
C TYR A 75 8.15 13.96 -30.05
N THR A 76 7.77 12.72 -30.36
CA THR A 76 6.38 12.28 -30.26
C THR A 76 6.17 11.67 -28.89
N THR A 77 5.17 12.16 -28.15
CA THR A 77 4.82 11.63 -26.84
C THR A 77 3.52 10.83 -26.87
N TYR A 78 3.55 9.61 -26.35
CA TYR A 78 2.35 8.81 -26.13
C TYR A 78 2.07 8.72 -24.64
N THR A 79 0.88 9.18 -24.22
CA THR A 79 0.49 9.19 -22.82
C THR A 79 -0.60 8.15 -22.56
N THR A 80 -0.37 7.27 -21.60
CA THR A 80 -1.36 6.29 -21.13
C THR A 80 -1.79 6.63 -19.72
N GLY A 81 -3.08 6.88 -19.52
CA GLY A 81 -3.67 7.12 -18.20
C GLY A 81 -4.00 5.80 -17.48
N LEU A 82 -3.66 5.75 -16.19
CA LEU A 82 -3.90 4.65 -15.27
C LEU A 82 -4.47 5.20 -13.96
N THR A 83 -5.22 4.37 -13.26
CA THR A 83 -5.74 4.70 -11.92
C THR A 83 -5.14 3.80 -10.86
N GLY A 84 -4.68 4.40 -9.77
CA GLY A 84 -4.21 3.72 -8.56
C GLY A 84 -4.80 4.37 -7.31
N ARG A 85 -4.24 4.02 -6.16
CA ARG A 85 -4.56 4.66 -4.88
C ARG A 85 -3.31 5.04 -4.10
N PHE A 86 -3.33 6.21 -3.48
CA PHE A 86 -2.33 6.59 -2.49
C PHE A 86 -2.51 5.74 -1.23
N SER A 87 -1.39 5.23 -0.73
CA SER A 87 -1.31 4.59 0.57
C SER A 87 -1.09 5.67 1.66
N PRO A 88 -1.77 5.56 2.81
CA PRO A 88 -1.51 6.39 4.00
C PRO A 88 -0.08 6.26 4.55
N ALA A 89 0.66 5.22 4.16
CA ALA A 89 2.06 5.06 4.53
C ALA A 89 2.99 6.05 3.82
N GLY A 90 2.51 6.79 2.80
CA GLY A 90 3.25 7.86 2.13
C GLY A 90 2.43 9.15 1.99
N ALA A 91 3.09 10.21 1.56
CA ALA A 91 2.45 11.51 1.38
C ALA A 91 1.52 11.51 0.16
N THR A 92 0.34 12.12 0.27
CA THR A 92 -0.58 12.34 -0.86
C THR A 92 -0.13 13.53 -1.71
N LEU A 93 1.01 13.39 -2.37
CA LEU A 93 1.65 14.43 -3.18
C LEU A 93 1.82 13.96 -4.63
N SER A 94 1.83 14.93 -5.55
CA SER A 94 2.21 14.68 -6.93
C SER A 94 3.71 14.41 -7.03
N ALA A 95 4.09 13.57 -7.98
CA ALA A 95 5.50 13.24 -8.26
C ALA A 95 5.67 12.89 -9.73
N GLU A 96 6.86 13.10 -10.26
CA GLU A 96 7.20 12.79 -11.64
C GLU A 96 8.65 12.32 -11.73
N GLY A 97 8.91 11.31 -12.56
CA GLY A 97 10.25 10.76 -12.74
C GLY A 97 10.30 9.66 -13.78
N GLU A 98 11.51 9.29 -14.19
CA GLU A 98 11.74 8.12 -15.02
C GLU A 98 11.31 6.85 -14.28
N ILE A 99 10.64 5.94 -14.97
CA ILE A 99 10.18 4.68 -14.40
C ILE A 99 11.35 3.71 -14.34
N VAL A 100 11.61 3.20 -13.14
CA VAL A 100 12.58 2.12 -12.91
C VAL A 100 11.84 0.92 -12.35
N GLN A 101 11.90 -0.21 -13.05
CA GLN A 101 11.36 -1.47 -12.56
C GLN A 101 12.30 -2.06 -11.51
N MET A 102 11.79 -2.27 -10.30
CA MET A 102 12.55 -2.86 -9.22
C MET A 102 11.98 -4.23 -8.88
N HIS A 103 12.84 -5.25 -8.91
CA HIS A 103 12.48 -6.56 -8.37
C HIS A 103 12.29 -6.44 -6.84
N PRO A 104 11.28 -7.09 -6.21
CA PRO A 104 11.07 -7.01 -4.77
C PRO A 104 12.30 -7.38 -3.93
N LEU A 105 13.14 -8.30 -4.43
CA LEU A 105 14.41 -8.68 -3.80
C LEU A 105 15.56 -7.69 -4.07
N GLY A 106 15.49 -6.89 -5.14
CA GLY A 106 16.48 -5.85 -5.43
C GLY A 106 16.49 -4.73 -4.38
N LEU A 107 15.39 -4.58 -3.62
CA LEU A 107 15.29 -3.67 -2.48
C LEU A 107 15.79 -4.29 -1.17
N CYS A 108 16.25 -5.54 -1.17
CA CYS A 108 16.82 -6.20 0.01
C CYS A 108 18.33 -6.01 0.15
N ASN A 109 19.03 -5.65 -0.93
CA ASN A 109 20.48 -5.51 -0.89
C ASN A 109 20.87 -4.27 -0.07
N ASN A 110 21.89 -4.43 0.78
CA ASN A 110 22.48 -3.35 1.57
C ASN A 110 23.62 -2.64 0.83
N ASN A 111 24.07 -3.18 -0.31
CA ASN A 111 25.09 -2.52 -1.11
C ASN A 111 24.46 -1.34 -1.87
N ASP A 112 24.81 -0.11 -1.49
CA ASP A 112 24.27 1.12 -2.07
C ASP A 112 24.99 1.52 -3.38
N GLU A 113 26.08 0.84 -3.75
CA GLU A 113 26.96 1.22 -4.86
C GLU A 113 26.58 0.62 -6.23
N GLU A 114 25.83 -0.49 -6.28
CA GLU A 114 25.66 -1.26 -7.52
C GLU A 114 24.49 -0.76 -8.41
N ASP A 115 23.65 0.13 -7.89
CA ASP A 115 22.41 0.59 -8.52
C ASP A 115 22.15 2.10 -8.31
N LEU A 116 23.16 2.95 -8.50
CA LEU A 116 23.02 4.41 -8.37
C LEU A 116 22.20 4.97 -9.54
N TYR A 117 20.87 4.87 -9.45
CA TYR A 117 19.95 5.60 -10.29
C TYR A 117 20.08 7.11 -10.06
N GLU A 118 19.88 7.90 -11.11
CA GLU A 118 19.79 9.35 -10.95
C GLU A 118 18.63 9.71 -10.04
N TYR A 119 18.83 10.63 -9.09
CA TYR A 119 17.81 11.02 -8.12
C TYR A 119 16.52 11.48 -8.80
N GLY A 120 15.38 11.08 -8.25
CA GLY A 120 14.07 11.51 -8.74
C GLY A 120 13.37 10.52 -9.68
N TRP A 121 13.79 9.26 -9.67
CA TRP A 121 13.11 8.17 -10.37
C TRP A 121 11.80 7.73 -9.66
N VAL A 122 10.90 7.10 -10.40
CA VAL A 122 9.66 6.48 -9.90
C VAL A 122 9.84 4.97 -9.91
N GLY A 123 9.85 4.35 -8.74
CA GLY A 123 10.04 2.91 -8.61
C GLY A 123 8.75 2.14 -8.84
N VAL A 124 8.76 1.19 -9.78
CA VAL A 124 7.64 0.26 -10.01
C VAL A 124 8.05 -1.12 -9.52
N VAL A 125 7.30 -1.66 -8.56
CA VAL A 125 7.55 -2.97 -7.97
C VAL A 125 6.33 -3.85 -8.17
N LYS A 126 6.49 -4.95 -8.90
CA LYS A 126 5.48 -6.00 -8.95
C LYS A 126 5.68 -6.94 -7.77
N LEU A 127 4.70 -7.01 -6.87
CA LEU A 127 4.77 -7.95 -5.75
C LEU A 127 4.48 -9.36 -6.26
N GLU A 128 5.18 -10.32 -5.65
CA GLU A 128 4.95 -11.75 -5.86
C GLU A 128 3.94 -12.27 -4.84
N GLN A 129 3.36 -13.43 -5.15
CA GLN A 129 2.49 -14.16 -4.23
C GLN A 129 3.23 -14.44 -2.91
N PRO A 130 2.60 -14.26 -1.73
CA PRO A 130 3.23 -14.49 -0.43
C PRO A 130 3.86 -15.89 -0.28
N GLU A 131 3.33 -16.89 -0.98
CA GLU A 131 3.81 -18.27 -0.97
C GLU A 131 5.18 -18.44 -1.67
N LEU A 132 5.49 -17.57 -2.63
CA LEU A 132 6.76 -17.59 -3.37
C LEU A 132 7.88 -16.87 -2.61
N ASP A 133 7.53 -15.95 -1.71
CA ASP A 133 8.45 -15.27 -0.79
C ASP A 133 7.91 -15.31 0.65
N PRO A 134 7.90 -16.49 1.31
CA PRO A 134 7.29 -16.66 2.64
C PRO A 134 8.09 -15.96 3.75
N LYS A 135 9.31 -15.52 3.47
CA LYS A 135 10.20 -14.82 4.42
C LYS A 135 10.80 -13.59 3.74
N PRO A 136 9.98 -12.56 3.47
CA PRO A 136 10.47 -11.37 2.80
C PRO A 136 11.50 -10.66 3.69
N CYS A 137 12.58 -10.19 3.07
CA CYS A 137 13.67 -9.47 3.76
C CYS A 137 13.20 -8.19 4.48
N LEU A 138 12.13 -7.58 3.99
CA LEU A 138 11.55 -6.31 4.41
C LEU A 138 10.04 -6.37 4.16
N THR A 139 9.27 -5.68 5.02
CA THR A 139 7.84 -5.43 4.76
C THR A 139 7.66 -4.62 3.48
N VAL A 140 6.44 -4.58 2.92
CA VAL A 140 6.14 -3.77 1.73
C VAL A 140 6.46 -2.29 1.98
N LEU A 141 6.12 -1.78 3.17
CA LEU A 141 6.52 -0.44 3.60
C LEU A 141 8.04 -0.30 3.73
N GLY A 142 8.74 -1.30 4.26
CA GLY A 142 10.20 -1.31 4.33
C GLY A 142 10.86 -1.21 2.95
N LYS A 143 10.31 -1.93 1.95
CA LYS A 143 10.73 -1.83 0.54
C LYS A 143 10.51 -0.42 -0.01
N ALA A 144 9.37 0.21 0.30
CA ALA A 144 9.12 1.60 -0.08
C ALA A 144 10.13 2.59 0.55
N LYS A 145 10.42 2.43 1.85
CA LYS A 145 11.43 3.24 2.55
C LYS A 145 12.79 3.08 1.90
N ARG A 146 13.19 1.86 1.55
CA ARG A 146 14.46 1.58 0.88
C ARG A 146 14.54 2.23 -0.51
N ALA A 147 13.49 2.13 -1.32
CA ALA A 147 13.45 2.78 -2.63
C ALA A 147 13.63 4.30 -2.52
N VAL A 148 12.94 4.94 -1.57
CA VAL A 148 13.07 6.39 -1.33
C VAL A 148 14.46 6.77 -0.81
N GLN A 149 15.06 5.95 0.06
CA GLN A 149 16.45 6.14 0.49
C GLN A 149 17.43 6.06 -0.68
N ARG A 150 17.13 5.24 -1.69
CA ARG A 150 17.89 5.10 -2.95
C ARG A 150 17.53 6.17 -4.00
N GLY A 151 16.83 7.23 -3.61
CA GLY A 151 16.56 8.38 -4.46
C GLY A 151 15.23 8.37 -5.22
N ALA A 152 14.35 7.40 -4.97
CA ALA A 152 13.02 7.40 -5.58
C ALA A 152 12.20 8.61 -5.11
N THR A 153 11.59 9.34 -6.04
CA THR A 153 10.63 10.40 -5.72
C THR A 153 9.22 9.85 -5.46
N ALA A 154 8.93 8.61 -5.88
CA ALA A 154 7.68 7.91 -5.64
C ALA A 154 7.86 6.40 -5.81
N VAL A 155 6.97 5.62 -5.21
CA VAL A 155 6.93 4.16 -5.38
C VAL A 155 5.52 3.72 -5.77
N ILE A 156 5.41 2.90 -6.82
CA ILE A 156 4.18 2.27 -7.29
C ILE A 156 4.30 0.76 -7.09
N PHE A 157 3.40 0.17 -6.31
CA PHE A 157 3.29 -1.28 -6.16
C PHE A 157 2.17 -1.83 -7.05
N ASP A 158 2.48 -2.81 -7.88
CA ASP A 158 1.48 -3.73 -8.41
C ASP A 158 1.21 -4.79 -7.34
N VAL A 159 0.02 -4.72 -6.74
CA VAL A 159 -0.43 -5.61 -5.65
C VAL A 159 -1.36 -6.71 -6.14
N SER A 160 -1.44 -6.94 -7.46
CA SER A 160 -2.38 -7.90 -8.05
C SER A 160 -2.18 -9.33 -7.53
N GLU A 161 -0.93 -9.74 -7.33
CA GLU A 161 -0.56 -11.07 -6.81
C GLU A 161 -0.46 -11.12 -5.28
N ASN A 162 -0.50 -9.97 -4.61
CA ASN A 162 -0.41 -9.88 -3.16
C ASN A 162 -1.36 -8.79 -2.63
N PRO A 163 -2.68 -9.02 -2.63
CA PRO A 163 -3.66 -8.02 -2.24
C PRO A 163 -3.61 -7.67 -0.74
N GLU A 164 -3.13 -8.57 0.12
CA GLU A 164 -2.96 -8.34 1.56
C GLU A 164 -1.92 -7.24 1.86
N ALA A 165 -1.01 -6.96 0.92
CA ALA A 165 -0.10 -5.83 1.00
C ALA A 165 -0.83 -4.47 1.14
N ILE A 166 -2.06 -4.36 0.64
CA ILE A 166 -2.89 -3.15 0.77
C ILE A 166 -3.15 -2.86 2.25
N ASP A 167 -3.44 -3.87 3.06
CA ASP A 167 -3.72 -3.68 4.48
C ASP A 167 -2.46 -3.23 5.23
N GLN A 168 -1.30 -3.81 4.90
CA GLN A 168 -0.01 -3.35 5.45
C GLN A 168 0.29 -1.88 5.10
N LEU A 169 -0.03 -1.48 3.87
CA LEU A 169 0.13 -0.10 3.39
C LEU A 169 -0.93 0.85 3.98
N ASN A 170 -2.07 0.35 4.42
CA ASN A 170 -3.18 1.15 4.97
C ASN A 170 -3.25 1.18 6.49
N GLN A 171 -2.49 0.32 7.19
CA GLN A 171 -2.44 0.28 8.66
C GLN A 171 -2.02 1.61 9.30
N GLY A 172 -1.52 2.57 8.51
CA GLY A 172 -1.04 3.86 8.99
C GLY A 172 0.32 3.68 9.65
N SER A 173 1.23 4.60 9.38
CA SER A 173 2.51 4.65 10.10
C SER A 173 2.52 5.90 10.97
N GLU A 174 3.07 5.80 12.18
CA GLU A 174 3.36 6.98 13.00
C GLU A 174 4.36 7.91 12.29
N ASP A 175 5.14 7.37 11.35
CA ASP A 175 6.09 8.10 10.50
C ASP A 175 5.85 7.76 9.02
N PRO A 176 4.86 8.39 8.36
CA PRO A 176 4.59 8.20 6.94
C PRO A 176 5.71 8.80 6.08
N LEU A 177 5.98 8.18 4.93
CA LEU A 177 7.02 8.65 4.02
C LEU A 177 6.66 10.03 3.46
N LYS A 178 7.66 10.91 3.34
CA LYS A 178 7.52 12.22 2.69
C LYS A 178 7.25 12.15 1.18
N ARG A 179 7.44 10.97 0.59
CA ARG A 179 7.21 10.69 -0.84
C ARG A 179 5.95 9.82 -1.00
N PRO A 180 5.23 9.95 -2.12
CA PRO A 180 4.04 9.16 -2.37
C PRO A 180 4.34 7.68 -2.54
N VAL A 181 3.47 6.87 -1.93
CA VAL A 181 3.38 5.43 -2.17
C VAL A 181 2.02 5.18 -2.79
N VAL A 182 2.01 4.61 -3.99
CA VAL A 182 0.80 4.30 -4.75
C VAL A 182 0.72 2.78 -4.93
N TYR A 183 -0.47 2.21 -4.90
CA TYR A 183 -0.69 0.84 -5.34
C TYR A 183 -1.71 0.79 -6.48
N VAL A 184 -1.49 -0.13 -7.41
CA VAL A 184 -2.33 -0.42 -8.57
C VAL A 184 -2.68 -1.91 -8.58
N LYS A 185 -3.82 -2.26 -9.18
CA LYS A 185 -4.25 -3.66 -9.33
C LYS A 185 -5.07 -3.86 -10.60
N GLY A 186 -5.22 -5.12 -11.01
CA GLY A 186 -6.12 -5.49 -12.11
C GLY A 186 -5.73 -4.86 -13.44
N ALA A 187 -6.69 -4.28 -14.15
CA ALA A 187 -6.46 -3.77 -15.51
C ALA A 187 -5.41 -2.65 -15.58
N ASP A 188 -5.39 -1.74 -14.62
CA ASP A 188 -4.39 -0.65 -14.57
C ASP A 188 -2.98 -1.17 -14.31
N ALA A 189 -2.86 -2.16 -13.42
CA ALA A 189 -1.58 -2.84 -13.17
C ALA A 189 -1.08 -3.58 -14.41
N ILE A 190 -1.95 -4.34 -15.09
CA ILE A 190 -1.60 -5.05 -16.34
C ILE A 190 -1.11 -4.04 -17.40
N LYS A 191 -1.81 -2.91 -17.57
CA LYS A 191 -1.37 -1.87 -18.51
C LYS A 191 -0.02 -1.27 -18.12
N LEU A 192 0.19 -0.94 -16.84
CA LEU A 192 1.47 -0.44 -16.34
C LEU A 192 2.59 -1.41 -16.65
N MET A 193 2.44 -2.67 -16.24
CA MET A 193 3.47 -3.69 -16.39
C MET A 193 3.75 -4.02 -17.86
N ASN A 194 2.73 -3.96 -18.74
CA ASN A 194 2.94 -4.09 -20.18
C ASN A 194 3.81 -2.99 -20.76
N ILE A 195 3.69 -1.76 -20.25
CA ILE A 195 4.54 -0.64 -20.67
C ILE A 195 5.95 -0.83 -20.12
N VAL A 196 6.08 -1.08 -18.82
CA VAL A 196 7.36 -1.24 -18.11
C VAL A 196 8.20 -2.38 -18.70
N ASN A 197 7.58 -3.50 -19.07
CA ASN A 197 8.29 -4.66 -19.61
C ASN A 197 8.69 -4.51 -21.09
N LYS A 198 8.08 -3.59 -21.84
CA LYS A 198 8.27 -3.47 -23.30
C LYS A 198 9.05 -2.23 -23.71
N GLN A 199 8.95 -1.15 -22.94
CA GLN A 199 9.52 0.14 -23.30
C GLN A 199 10.87 0.33 -22.65
N LYS A 200 11.85 0.84 -23.41
CA LYS A 200 13.21 1.07 -22.90
C LYS A 200 13.28 2.22 -21.88
N VAL A 201 12.49 3.27 -22.12
CA VAL A 201 12.41 4.45 -21.25
C VAL A 201 10.96 4.91 -21.21
N ALA A 202 10.45 5.16 -20.00
CA ALA A 202 9.12 5.68 -19.76
C ALA A 202 9.16 6.64 -18.57
N ARG A 203 8.31 7.66 -18.56
CA ARG A 203 8.22 8.63 -17.46
C ARG A 203 6.84 8.56 -16.83
N ALA A 204 6.78 8.45 -15.50
CA ALA A 204 5.53 8.47 -14.76
C ALA A 204 5.24 9.87 -14.23
N ARG A 205 3.97 10.30 -14.32
CA ARG A 205 3.42 11.49 -13.68
C ARG A 205 2.28 11.06 -12.77
N ILE A 206 2.48 11.21 -11.47
CA ILE A 206 1.50 10.88 -10.43
C ILE A 206 0.82 12.17 -9.98
N GLN A 207 -0.51 12.19 -10.04
CA GLN A 207 -1.32 13.34 -9.67
C GLN A 207 -2.33 12.97 -8.58
N HIS A 208 -2.42 13.82 -7.56
CA HIS A 208 -3.42 13.73 -6.48
C HIS A 208 -4.78 14.33 -6.86
N ARG A 209 -4.88 14.91 -8.06
CA ARG A 209 -6.11 15.41 -8.66
C ARG A 209 -6.26 14.82 -10.04
N PRO A 210 -7.50 14.72 -10.56
CA PRO A 210 -7.72 14.37 -11.94
C PRO A 210 -6.89 15.29 -12.86
N PRO A 211 -6.28 14.75 -13.92
CA PRO A 211 -5.61 15.56 -14.92
C PRO A 211 -6.59 16.62 -15.43
N ARG A 212 -6.15 17.88 -15.46
CA ARG A 212 -6.94 18.94 -16.11
C ARG A 212 -6.83 18.70 -17.61
N VAL A 213 -7.89 18.18 -18.23
CA VAL A 213 -8.05 18.29 -19.69
C VAL A 213 -8.09 19.78 -20.02
N SER A 214 -7.07 20.27 -20.72
CA SER A 214 -7.09 21.62 -21.27
C SER A 214 -8.23 21.70 -22.27
N VAL A 215 -9.22 22.55 -21.97
CA VAL A 215 -10.30 22.91 -22.88
C VAL A 215 -9.71 23.83 -23.97
N GLN A 216 -8.90 23.27 -24.87
CA GLN A 216 -8.29 24.01 -25.97
C GLN A 216 -8.50 23.36 -27.34
N ALA A 217 -9.28 22.29 -27.41
CA ALA A 217 -9.69 21.64 -28.67
C ALA A 217 -11.22 21.52 -28.80
N MET A 218 -11.95 22.57 -28.41
CA MET A 218 -13.38 22.67 -28.68
C MET A 218 -13.75 24.10 -29.04
N TYR A 219 -13.28 24.54 -30.21
CA TYR A 219 -14.01 25.51 -31.01
C TYR A 219 -14.11 24.95 -32.44
N PRO A 220 -15.32 24.91 -33.01
CA PRO A 220 -15.57 24.40 -34.37
C PRO A 220 -14.94 25.29 -35.45
#